data_AF-A0A920JIV4-F1
#
_entry.id   AF-A0A920JIV4-F1
#
_cell.length_a   1.000
_cell.length_b   1.000
_cell.length_c   1.000
_cell.angle_alpha   90.00
_cell.angle_beta   90.00
_cell.angle_gamma   90.00
#
_symmetry.space_group_name_H-M   'P 1'
#
loop_
_entity.id
_entity.type
_entity.pdbx_description
1 polymer ?
#
loop_
_entity_poly.entity_id
_entity_poly.type
_entity_poly.pdbx_seq_one_letter_code
_entity_poly.pdbx_strand_id
1 'polypeptide(L)'
;MDHIQCLHQLIQMKITNYEFGWKTVLMDGQLRFNGSAFFVDIEGLQSTVFDPSIVNLFFSDNAADAEITGVEGDFTYYAEKEGLTVSGAFSMLDTEITKKRVPTNDVVVGSELAFAPTFQANLRVRQEWEMADG
;
A
#
# COMPACT_ATOMS: atom_id res chain seq x y z
N MET A 1 -7.88 -7.36 -48.00
CA MET A 1 -7.14 -8.09 -46.97
C MET A 1 -6.33 -7.06 -46.21
N ASP A 2 -6.88 -6.77 -45.04
CA ASP A 2 -6.28 -6.25 -43.81
C ASP A 2 -5.83 -4.78 -43.78
N HIS A 3 -6.84 -3.92 -43.90
CA HIS A 3 -6.92 -2.72 -43.06
C HIS A 3 -7.06 -3.15 -41.58
N ILE A 4 -6.52 -2.34 -40.66
CA ILE A 4 -6.54 -2.46 -39.18
C ILE A 4 -5.21 -3.02 -38.62
N GLN A 5 -4.17 -2.19 -38.69
CA GLN A 5 -2.97 -2.37 -37.89
C GLN A 5 -2.61 -1.04 -37.22
N CYS A 6 -3.61 -0.45 -36.55
CA CYS A 6 -3.44 0.71 -35.69
C CYS A 6 -4.10 0.41 -34.33
N LEU A 7 -3.32 0.61 -33.28
CA LEU A 7 -3.73 0.84 -31.89
C LEU A 7 -4.38 -0.31 -31.09
N HIS A 8 -3.56 -1.05 -30.34
CA HIS A 8 -3.55 -1.07 -28.87
C HIS A 8 -2.70 -2.26 -28.40
N GLN A 9 -1.40 -2.04 -28.24
CA GLN A 9 -0.57 -2.97 -27.47
C GLN A 9 -0.84 -2.66 -25.99
N LEU A 10 -1.82 -3.32 -25.39
CA LEU A 10 -1.96 -3.33 -23.93
C LEU A 10 -0.70 -4.01 -23.38
N ILE A 11 0.26 -3.22 -22.90
CA ILE A 11 1.33 -3.74 -22.03
C ILE A 11 0.62 -4.40 -20.84
N GLN A 12 0.96 -5.66 -20.58
CA GLN A 12 0.44 -6.38 -19.41
C GLN A 12 0.93 -5.67 -18.16
N MET A 13 0.05 -5.44 -17.18
CA MET A 13 0.45 -4.89 -15.89
C MET A 13 1.46 -5.84 -15.25
N LYS A 14 2.62 -5.31 -14.86
CA LYS A 14 3.67 -6.05 -14.18
C LYS A 14 3.94 -5.40 -12.83
N ILE A 15 4.00 -6.23 -11.79
CA ILE A 15 4.24 -5.81 -10.42
C ILE A 15 5.48 -6.56 -9.92
N THR A 16 6.47 -5.81 -9.43
CA THR A 16 7.66 -6.37 -8.79
C THR A 16 7.67 -5.91 -7.33
N ASN A 17 7.71 -6.83 -6.36
CA ASN A 17 7.77 -6.52 -4.93
C ASN A 17 9.10 -7.03 -4.33
N TYR A 18 9.77 -6.15 -3.60
CA TYR A 18 10.90 -6.47 -2.73
C TYR A 18 10.49 -6.18 -1.28
N GLU A 19 10.60 -7.18 -0.42
CA GLU A 19 10.14 -7.08 0.96
C GLU A 19 11.16 -7.66 1.94
N PHE A 20 11.36 -6.96 3.05
CA PHE A 20 12.13 -7.42 4.19
C PHE A 20 11.24 -7.41 5.43
N GLY A 21 10.98 -8.59 5.99
CA GLY A 21 10.15 -8.77 7.18
C GLY A 21 10.93 -9.33 8.37
N TRP A 22 10.53 -8.94 9.57
CA TRP A 22 11.07 -9.49 10.82
C TRP A 22 9.97 -9.77 11.85
N LYS A 23 10.27 -10.69 12.75
CA LYS A 23 9.43 -11.04 13.91
C LYS A 23 10.35 -11.18 15.12
N THR A 24 10.01 -10.49 16.20
CA THR A 24 10.84 -10.46 17.40
C THR A 24 10.01 -10.64 18.66
N VAL A 25 10.62 -11.31 19.63
CA VAL A 25 10.12 -11.43 21.00
C VAL A 25 11.22 -10.88 21.91
N LEU A 26 10.88 -9.88 22.70
CA LEU A 26 11.76 -9.09 23.55
C LEU A 26 11.22 -9.10 24.98
N MET A 27 12.00 -8.57 25.93
CA MET A 27 11.58 -8.42 27.34
C MET A 27 11.08 -9.74 27.95
N ASP A 28 11.86 -10.81 27.79
CA ASP A 28 11.53 -12.16 28.26
C ASP A 28 10.13 -12.66 27.87
N GLY A 29 9.64 -12.24 26.70
CA GLY A 29 8.33 -12.62 26.18
C GLY A 29 7.24 -11.57 26.35
N GLN A 30 7.50 -10.48 27.08
CA GLN A 30 6.52 -9.42 27.31
C GLN A 30 6.25 -8.57 26.08
N LEU A 31 7.21 -8.39 25.18
CA LEU A 31 7.03 -7.58 23.98
C LEU A 31 7.18 -8.44 22.73
N ARG A 32 6.12 -8.49 21.93
CA ARG A 32 6.15 -9.00 20.56
C ARG A 32 6.13 -7.82 19.62
N PHE A 33 7.09 -7.77 18.69
CA PHE A 33 7.17 -6.74 17.67
C PHE A 33 7.45 -7.39 16.32
N ASN A 34 6.56 -7.14 15.37
CA ASN A 34 6.71 -7.58 13.98
C ASN A 34 6.70 -6.36 13.09
N GLY A 35 7.39 -6.46 11.96
CA GLY A 35 7.32 -5.43 10.94
C GLY A 35 7.82 -5.91 9.59
N SER A 36 7.55 -5.09 8.59
CA SER A 36 8.07 -5.26 7.25
C SER A 36 8.41 -3.89 6.65
N ALA A 37 9.39 -3.90 5.77
CA ALA A 37 9.69 -2.78 4.88
C ALA A 37 9.64 -3.33 3.45
N PHE A 38 8.96 -2.61 2.56
CA PHE A 38 8.72 -3.08 1.20
C PHE A 38 8.87 -1.97 0.17
N PHE A 39 9.21 -2.38 -1.04
CA PHE A 39 9.25 -1.56 -2.24
C PHE A 39 8.54 -2.31 -3.37
N VAL A 40 7.57 -1.65 -3.99
CA VAL A 40 6.78 -2.19 -5.10
C VAL A 40 6.93 -1.29 -6.31
N ASP A 41 7.36 -1.87 -7.42
CA ASP A 41 7.43 -1.23 -8.74
C ASP A 41 6.29 -1.78 -9.62
N ILE A 42 5.45 -0.87 -10.12
CA ILE A 42 4.27 -1.15 -10.91
C ILE A 42 4.44 -0.56 -12.32
N GLU A 43 4.59 -1.43 -13.30
CA GLU A 43 4.68 -1.08 -14.72
C GLU A 43 3.32 -1.29 -15.41
N GLY A 44 2.87 -0.30 -16.19
CA GLY A 44 1.65 -0.42 -16.99
C GLY A 44 0.36 -0.38 -16.17
N LEU A 45 0.27 0.57 -15.24
CA LEU A 45 -0.96 0.82 -14.47
C LEU A 45 -2.10 1.18 -15.44
N GLN A 46 -3.12 0.34 -15.50
CA GLN A 46 -4.31 0.58 -16.30
C GLN A 46 -5.22 1.54 -15.54
N SER A 47 -5.27 2.80 -15.98
CA SER A 47 -6.24 3.79 -15.49
C SER A 47 -7.14 4.20 -16.63
N THR A 48 -8.44 4.32 -16.36
CA THR A 48 -9.41 4.79 -17.34
C THR A 48 -9.18 6.28 -17.57
N VAL A 49 -8.55 6.65 -18.68
CA VAL A 49 -8.34 8.04 -19.05
C VAL A 49 -9.55 8.54 -19.84
N PHE A 50 -10.14 9.66 -19.43
CA PHE A 50 -11.22 10.33 -20.15
C PHE A 50 -10.71 11.68 -20.65
N ASP A 51 -10.34 11.74 -21.93
CA ASP A 51 -9.91 12.97 -22.61
C ASP A 51 -10.85 13.31 -23.79
N PRO A 52 -11.83 14.21 -23.60
CA PRO A 52 -12.77 14.60 -24.64
C PRO A 52 -12.15 15.46 -25.77
N SER A 53 -10.87 15.84 -25.66
CA SER A 53 -10.11 16.53 -26.72
C SER A 53 -9.49 15.57 -27.74
N ILE A 54 -9.42 14.26 -27.45
CA ILE A 54 -8.88 13.24 -28.36
C ILE A 54 -9.98 12.33 -28.92
N VAL A 55 -10.81 11.68 -28.08
CA VAL A 55 -12.03 10.96 -28.50
C VAL A 55 -13.03 10.87 -27.33
N ASN A 56 -14.34 10.89 -27.60
CA ASN A 56 -15.39 10.68 -26.58
C ASN A 56 -15.65 9.17 -26.32
N LEU A 57 -14.59 8.42 -26.06
CA LEU A 57 -14.64 6.99 -25.74
C LEU A 57 -13.76 6.73 -24.52
N PHE A 58 -14.25 5.87 -23.62
CA PHE A 58 -13.42 5.32 -22.55
C PHE A 58 -12.35 4.42 -23.19
N PHE A 59 -11.08 4.76 -23.01
CA PHE A 59 -9.98 3.86 -23.35
C PHE A 59 -9.23 3.46 -22.08
N SER A 60 -9.01 2.16 -21.92
CA SER A 60 -8.07 1.61 -20.94
C SER A 60 -6.72 1.55 -21.65
N ASP A 61 -5.81 2.43 -21.26
CA ASP A 61 -4.42 2.40 -21.73
C ASP A 61 -3.50 2.39 -20.51
N ASN A 62 -2.22 2.05 -20.73
CA ASN A 62 -1.20 2.16 -19.71
C ASN A 62 -1.03 3.64 -19.34
N ALA A 63 -1.70 4.08 -18.30
CA ALA A 63 -1.81 5.49 -17.95
C ALA A 63 -0.55 5.99 -17.25
N ALA A 64 0.05 5.13 -16.41
CA ALA A 64 1.21 5.48 -15.60
C ALA A 64 2.04 4.26 -15.17
N ASP A 65 3.29 4.51 -14.77
CA ASP A 65 4.07 3.61 -13.90
C ASP A 65 4.10 4.23 -12.49
N ALA A 66 4.16 3.41 -11.44
CA ALA A 66 4.11 3.87 -10.06
C ALA A 66 5.03 3.07 -9.15
N GLU A 67 5.60 3.74 -8.15
CA GLU A 67 6.40 3.15 -7.10
C GLU A 67 5.70 3.32 -5.75
N ILE A 68 5.82 2.30 -4.90
CA ILE A 68 5.29 2.31 -3.53
C ILE A 68 6.40 1.84 -2.61
N THR A 69 6.80 2.69 -1.67
CA THR A 69 7.67 2.31 -0.55
C THR A 69 6.85 2.32 0.73
N GLY A 70 7.03 1.33 1.59
CA GLY A 70 6.29 1.27 2.83
C GLY A 70 7.03 0.62 3.98
N VAL A 71 6.63 1.00 5.18
CA VAL A 71 6.98 0.33 6.42
C VAL A 71 5.70 0.09 7.21
N GLU A 72 5.50 -1.15 7.64
CA GLU A 72 4.40 -1.52 8.51
C GLU A 72 4.91 -2.29 9.72
N GLY A 73 4.15 -2.22 10.80
CA GLY A 73 4.49 -2.97 12.00
C GLY A 73 3.35 -3.09 12.97
N ASP A 74 3.42 -4.13 13.78
CA ASP A 74 2.52 -4.38 14.89
C ASP A 74 3.31 -4.72 16.15
N PHE A 75 2.72 -4.38 17.29
CA PHE A 75 3.26 -4.77 18.58
C PHE A 75 2.16 -5.26 19.50
N THR A 76 2.55 -6.16 20.41
CA THR A 76 1.78 -6.54 21.58
C THR A 76 2.71 -6.55 22.79
N TYR A 77 2.35 -5.77 23.80
CA TYR A 77 3.04 -5.64 25.06
C TYR A 77 2.16 -6.16 26.20
N TYR A 78 2.65 -7.21 26.87
CA TYR A 78 2.10 -7.73 28.11
C TYR A 78 2.76 -6.97 29.26
N ALA A 79 2.01 -6.05 29.87
CA ALA A 79 2.56 -5.25 30.94
C ALA A 79 2.75 -6.09 32.21
N GLU A 80 3.62 -5.61 33.11
CA GLU A 80 3.84 -6.26 34.41
C GLU A 80 2.57 -6.30 35.28
N LYS A 81 1.63 -5.37 35.02
CA LYS A 81 0.31 -5.43 35.63
C LYS A 81 -0.48 -6.60 35.04
N GLU A 82 -0.85 -7.54 35.89
CA GLU A 82 -1.70 -8.69 35.53
C GLU A 82 -2.95 -8.25 34.77
N GLY A 83 -3.29 -9.00 33.71
CA GLY A 83 -4.42 -8.72 32.83
C GLY A 83 -4.23 -7.54 31.86
N LEU A 84 -3.18 -6.72 32.01
CA LEU A 84 -2.95 -5.54 31.18
C LEU A 84 -2.17 -5.89 29.91
N THR A 85 -2.81 -5.70 28.76
CA THR A 85 -2.19 -5.82 27.44
C THR A 85 -2.36 -4.53 26.66
N VAL A 86 -1.27 -4.05 26.04
CA VAL A 86 -1.28 -2.93 25.09
C VAL A 86 -0.87 -3.47 23.73
N SER A 87 -1.63 -3.18 22.70
CA SER A 87 -1.28 -3.55 21.33
C SER A 87 -1.57 -2.42 20.37
N GLY A 88 -0.89 -2.44 19.23
CA GLY A 88 -1.10 -1.45 18.19
C GLY A 88 -0.46 -1.88 16.90
N ALA A 89 -0.82 -1.20 15.83
CA ALA A 89 -0.19 -1.36 14.54
C ALA A 89 -0.10 -0.01 13.83
N PHE A 90 0.85 0.11 12.92
CA PHE A 90 1.05 1.29 12.09
C PHE A 90 1.44 0.89 10.67
N SER A 91 1.18 1.78 9.73
CA SER A 91 1.59 1.70 8.34
C SER A 91 1.98 3.09 7.87
N MET A 92 3.15 3.19 7.26
CA MET A 92 3.66 4.38 6.57
C MET A 92 3.87 4.01 5.12
N LEU A 93 3.34 4.83 4.22
CA LEU A 93 3.42 4.62 2.78
C LEU A 93 3.93 5.89 2.13
N ASP A 94 4.89 5.75 1.23
CA ASP A 94 5.29 6.77 0.27
C ASP A 94 4.97 6.21 -1.12
N THR A 95 4.20 6.96 -1.90
CA THR A 95 3.75 6.51 -3.21
C THR A 95 4.00 7.59 -4.23
N GLU A 96 4.50 7.21 -5.39
CA GLU A 96 4.82 8.17 -6.44
C GLU A 96 4.42 7.62 -7.81
N ILE A 97 3.75 8.45 -8.60
CA ILE A 97 3.61 8.22 -10.04
C ILE A 97 4.92 8.62 -10.73
N THR A 98 5.69 7.63 -11.20
CA THR A 98 7.05 7.82 -11.72
C THR A 98 7.09 8.15 -13.21
N LYS A 99 6.10 7.69 -13.97
CA LYS A 99 6.04 7.95 -15.42
C LYS A 99 4.63 8.10 -15.93
N LYS A 100 4.44 9.13 -16.75
CA LYS A 100 3.20 9.38 -17.49
C LYS A 100 3.32 8.87 -18.91
N ARG A 101 2.34 8.09 -19.38
CA ARG A 101 2.36 7.51 -20.73
C ARG A 101 1.22 7.99 -21.63
N VAL A 102 0.35 8.87 -21.12
CA VAL A 102 -0.76 9.51 -21.86
C VAL A 102 -0.52 11.02 -22.07
N PRO A 103 -0.90 11.60 -23.23
CA PRO A 103 -0.64 12.99 -23.57
C PRO A 103 -1.72 13.96 -23.03
N THR A 104 -2.33 13.62 -21.90
CA THR A 104 -3.42 14.39 -21.25
C THR A 104 -2.86 15.16 -20.05
N ASN A 105 -3.57 16.10 -19.42
CA ASN A 105 -3.07 16.81 -18.21
C ASN A 105 -3.51 16.18 -16.88
N ASP A 106 -4.21 15.03 -16.90
CA ASP A 106 -4.88 14.48 -15.71
C ASP A 106 -3.97 13.66 -14.77
N VAL A 107 -2.74 13.35 -15.20
CA VAL A 107 -1.74 12.62 -14.42
C VAL A 107 -0.51 13.51 -14.19
N VAL A 108 -0.14 13.74 -12.94
CA VAL A 108 1.04 14.53 -12.56
C VAL A 108 2.13 13.57 -12.07
N VAL A 109 3.27 13.54 -12.76
CA VAL A 109 4.45 12.80 -12.28
C VAL A 109 4.88 13.41 -10.94
N GLY A 110 5.09 12.58 -9.93
CA GLY A 110 5.40 13.02 -8.57
C GLY A 110 4.20 13.14 -7.62
N SER A 111 2.97 12.86 -8.07
CA SER A 111 1.81 12.84 -7.16
C SER A 111 1.66 11.48 -6.47
N GLU A 112 1.18 11.51 -5.23
CA GLU A 112 0.78 10.32 -4.48
C GLU A 112 -0.37 9.56 -5.14
N LEU A 113 -0.43 8.25 -4.94
CA LEU A 113 -1.53 7.41 -5.38
C LEU A 113 -2.79 7.72 -4.56
N ALA A 114 -3.94 7.81 -5.24
CA ALA A 114 -5.21 7.97 -4.56
C ALA A 114 -5.49 6.76 -3.65
N PHE A 115 -6.08 7.01 -2.48
CA PHE A 115 -6.40 5.99 -1.47
C PHE A 115 -5.19 5.28 -0.84
N ALA A 116 -3.97 5.81 -0.99
CA ALA A 116 -2.77 5.37 -0.27
C ALA A 116 -2.37 6.42 0.79
N PRO A 117 -3.08 6.50 1.93
CA PRO A 117 -2.76 7.47 2.96
C PRO A 117 -1.33 7.27 3.48
N THR A 118 -0.56 8.35 3.55
CA THR A 118 0.85 8.35 3.93
C THR A 118 1.11 7.72 5.30
N PHE A 119 0.15 7.83 6.23
CA PHE A 119 0.26 7.24 7.56
C PHE A 119 -1.08 6.77 8.11
N GLN A 120 -1.09 5.58 8.72
CA GLN A 120 -2.22 5.01 9.45
C GLN A 120 -1.72 4.31 10.72
N ALA A 121 -2.48 4.41 11.82
CA ALA A 121 -2.15 3.70 13.05
C ALA A 121 -3.38 3.39 13.91
N ASN A 122 -3.25 2.38 14.77
CA ASN A 122 -4.22 2.07 15.82
C ASN A 122 -3.53 1.71 17.14
N LEU A 123 -4.28 1.88 18.23
CA LEU A 123 -3.85 1.52 19.58
C LEU A 123 -5.02 0.88 20.33
N ARG A 124 -4.73 -0.20 21.06
CA ARG A 124 -5.66 -0.92 21.93
C ARG A 124 -5.02 -1.11 23.30
N VAL A 125 -5.81 -0.84 24.33
CA VAL A 125 -5.48 -1.18 25.72
C VAL A 125 -6.56 -2.11 26.24
N ARG A 126 -6.16 -3.25 26.80
CA ARG A 126 -7.05 -4.25 27.39
C ARG A 126 -6.64 -4.52 28.83
N GLN A 127 -7.60 -4.55 29.73
CA GLN A 127 -7.45 -5.00 31.10
C GLN A 127 -8.40 -6.18 31.32
N GLU A 128 -7.90 -7.25 31.93
CA GLU A 128 -8.70 -8.41 32.32
C GLU A 128 -8.74 -8.48 33.85
N TRP A 129 -9.90 -8.81 34.40
CA TRP A 129 -10.09 -9.02 35.83
C TRP A 129 -10.63 -10.42 36.04
N GLU A 130 -9.99 -11.20 36.91
CA GLU A 130 -10.60 -12.42 37.42
C GLU A 130 -11.70 -12.05 38.42
N MET A 131 -12.91 -12.56 38.20
CA MET A 131 -13.97 -12.50 39.19
C MET A 131 -13.93 -13.80 39.98
N ALA A 132 -13.92 -13.72 41.31
CA ALA A 132 -14.06 -14.89 42.14
C ALA A 132 -15.45 -15.51 41.92
N ASP A 133 -15.50 -16.81 41.62
CA ASP A 133 -16.73 -17.59 41.74
C ASP A 133 -17.17 -17.56 43.22
N GLY A 134 -18.41 -17.15 43.44
CA GLY A 134 -19.02 -17.03 44.77
C GLY A 134 -19.35 -18.37 45.42
#